data_AF-A0A1Q6CHM9-F1
#
_entry.id   AF-A0A1Q6CHM9-F1
#
_cell.length_a   1.000
_cell.length_b   1.000
_cell.length_c   1.000
_cell.angle_alpha   90.00
_cell.angle_beta   90.00
_cell.angle_gamma   90.00
#
_symmetry.space_group_name_H-M   'P 1'
#
loop_
_entity.id
_entity.type
_entity.pdbx_description
1 polymer ?
#
loop_
_entity_poly.entity_id
_entity_poly.type
_entity_poly.pdbx_seq_one_letter_code
_entity_poly.pdbx_strand_id
1 'polypeptide(L)'
;MDSYLEKSLIALCKSTMKGNLLNFNRTLKYYHLADKTIANGLVCNGSDVTEFARKHGAYKRANRLDKHLRNSTSITDIAAVNKMSITFKE
;
A
#
# COMPACT_ATOMS: atom_id res chain seq x y z
N MET A 1 -14.57 -7.66 8.58
CA MET A 1 -14.04 -7.31 7.24
C MET A 1 -14.52 -8.37 6.27
N ASP A 2 -14.88 -7.99 5.05
CA ASP A 2 -15.16 -8.97 3.99
C ASP A 2 -13.89 -9.82 3.75
N SER A 3 -14.03 -11.15 3.75
CA SER A 3 -12.88 -12.07 3.61
C SER A 3 -12.11 -11.84 2.30
N TYR A 4 -12.79 -11.39 1.25
CA TYR A 4 -12.16 -11.05 -0.02
C TYR A 4 -11.32 -9.78 0.07
N LEU A 5 -11.82 -8.75 0.74
CA LEU A 5 -11.08 -7.48 0.94
C LEU A 5 -9.84 -7.69 1.82
N GLU A 6 -9.95 -8.48 2.88
CA GLU A 6 -8.80 -8.76 3.73
C GLU A 6 -7.71 -9.52 2.96
N LYS A 7 -8.09 -10.56 2.21
CA LYS A 7 -7.16 -11.33 1.35
C LYS A 7 -6.51 -10.46 0.28
N SER A 8 -7.26 -9.52 -0.30
CA SER A 8 -6.72 -8.62 -1.33
C SER A 8 -5.68 -7.66 -0.76
N LEU A 9 -5.92 -7.12 0.44
CA LEU A 9 -4.97 -6.24 1.11
C LEU A 9 -3.73 -7.01 1.59
N ILE A 10 -3.88 -8.24 2.10
CA ILE A 10 -2.73 -9.12 2.41
C ILE A 10 -1.92 -9.40 1.15
N ALA A 11 -2.58 -9.76 0.04
CA ALA A 11 -1.90 -9.99 -1.24
C ALA A 11 -1.16 -8.75 -1.73
N LEU A 12 -1.74 -7.56 -1.52
CA LEU A 12 -1.13 -6.29 -1.85
C LEU A 12 0.11 -6.03 -0.98
N CYS A 13 0.03 -6.16 0.35
CA CYS A 13 1.18 -6.03 1.23
C CYS A 13 2.29 -7.04 0.87
N LYS A 14 1.97 -8.32 0.63
CA LYS A 14 2.95 -9.31 0.16
C LYS A 14 3.55 -8.94 -1.19
N SER A 15 2.72 -8.41 -2.10
CA SER A 15 3.20 -7.97 -3.39
C SER A 15 4.20 -6.82 -3.25
N THR A 16 4.05 -5.92 -2.25
CA THR A 16 5.00 -4.83 -2.01
C THR A 16 6.39 -5.27 -1.58
N MET A 17 6.55 -6.49 -1.06
CA MET A 17 7.85 -7.08 -0.73
C MET A 17 8.55 -7.65 -1.97
N LYS A 18 7.83 -8.42 -2.80
CA LYS A 18 8.42 -9.16 -3.93
C LYS A 18 8.85 -8.22 -5.06
N GLY A 19 10.13 -8.08 -5.36
CA GLY A 19 10.74 -7.03 -6.21
C GLY A 19 10.26 -6.78 -7.66
N ASN A 20 9.11 -7.29 -8.11
CA ASN A 20 8.57 -7.02 -9.45
C ASN A 20 7.42 -5.99 -9.44
N LEU A 21 7.69 -4.76 -9.91
CA LEU A 21 6.71 -3.67 -10.02
C LEU A 21 5.46 -4.08 -10.82
N LEU A 22 5.62 -4.94 -11.83
CA LEU A 22 4.51 -5.45 -12.64
C LEU A 22 3.48 -6.20 -11.80
N ASN A 23 3.93 -7.01 -10.84
CA ASN A 23 3.03 -7.78 -9.98
C ASN A 23 2.22 -6.86 -9.07
N PHE A 24 2.85 -5.81 -8.53
CA PHE A 24 2.16 -4.81 -7.72
C PHE A 24 1.10 -4.05 -8.53
N ASN A 25 1.44 -3.61 -9.74
CA ASN A 25 0.48 -2.95 -10.64
C ASN A 25 -0.67 -3.88 -11.05
N ARG A 26 -0.37 -5.16 -11.29
CA ARG A 26 -1.39 -6.18 -11.57
C ARG A 26 -2.32 -6.37 -10.37
N THR A 27 -1.78 -6.46 -9.16
CA THR A 27 -2.57 -6.60 -7.92
C THR A 27 -3.47 -5.39 -7.70
N LEU A 28 -2.96 -4.17 -7.86
CA LEU A 28 -3.78 -2.96 -7.79
C LEU A 28 -4.90 -2.97 -8.82
N LYS A 29 -4.59 -3.30 -10.07
CA LYS A 29 -5.59 -3.33 -11.16
C LYS A 29 -6.63 -4.43 -10.96
N TYR A 30 -6.20 -5.62 -10.51
CA TYR A 30 -7.06 -6.77 -10.25
C TYR A 30 -8.09 -6.47 -9.16
N TYR A 31 -7.68 -5.76 -8.11
CA TYR A 31 -8.56 -5.37 -7.02
C TYR A 31 -9.20 -3.98 -7.18
N HIS A 32 -9.02 -3.34 -8.34
CA HIS A 32 -9.51 -1.99 -8.63
C HIS A 32 -9.11 -0.94 -7.58
N LEU A 33 -7.91 -1.09 -7.02
CA LEU A 33 -7.37 -0.21 -5.98
C LEU A 33 -6.57 0.93 -6.62
N ALA A 34 -6.89 2.16 -6.24
CA ALA A 34 -6.15 3.34 -6.67
C ALA A 34 -4.84 3.48 -5.87
N ASP A 35 -3.74 3.75 -6.56
CA ASP A 35 -2.43 3.99 -5.94
C ASP A 35 -2.49 5.04 -4.83
N LYS A 36 -3.27 6.11 -5.03
CA LYS A 36 -3.49 7.19 -4.06
C LYS A 36 -4.14 6.69 -2.77
N THR A 37 -5.21 5.89 -2.89
CA THR A 37 -5.95 5.35 -1.75
C THR A 37 -5.07 4.43 -0.91
N ILE A 38 -4.26 3.60 -1.58
CA ILE A 38 -3.34 2.68 -0.92
C ILE A 38 -2.18 3.42 -0.25
N ALA A 39 -1.56 4.38 -0.95
CA ALA A 39 -0.45 5.16 -0.40
C ALA A 39 -0.84 5.90 0.88
N ASN A 40 -2.05 6.49 0.92
CA ASN A 40 -2.53 7.24 2.09
C ASN A 40 -3.14 6.34 3.17
N GLY A 41 -3.75 5.23 2.78
CA GLY A 41 -4.69 4.50 3.62
C GLY A 41 -4.25 3.09 4.02
N LEU A 42 -3.18 2.51 3.48
CA LEU A 42 -2.78 1.13 3.82
C LEU A 42 -1.61 1.08 4.79
N VAL A 43 -1.78 0.31 5.87
CA VAL A 43 -0.74 -0.04 6.84
C VAL A 43 -0.55 -1.56 6.80
N CYS A 44 0.67 -2.00 6.50
CA CYS A 44 1.09 -3.39 6.46
C CYS A 44 2.00 -3.68 7.67
N ASN A 45 1.61 -4.62 8.54
CA ASN A 45 2.38 -5.02 9.72
C ASN A 45 2.84 -3.82 10.59
N GLY A 46 1.93 -2.87 10.81
CA GLY A 46 2.18 -1.68 11.64
C GLY A 46 3.00 -0.57 10.98
N SER A 47 3.47 -0.74 9.74
CA SER A 47 4.13 0.31 8.95
C SER A 47 3.24 0.76 7.80
N ASP A 48 3.23 2.03 7.43
CA ASP A 48 2.54 2.42 6.19
C ASP A 48 3.14 1.67 5.00
N VAL A 49 2.34 1.47 3.96
CA VAL A 49 2.74 0.67 2.79
C VAL A 49 4.04 1.17 2.12
N THR A 50 4.35 2.47 2.21
CA THR A 50 5.57 3.06 1.65
C THR A 50 6.77 2.67 2.50
N GLU A 51 6.70 2.84 3.82
CA GLU A 51 7.74 2.45 4.75
C GLU A 51 7.93 0.93 4.78
N PHE A 52 6.85 0.16 4.75
CA PHE A 52 6.89 -1.30 4.64
C PHE A 52 7.66 -1.74 3.38
N ALA A 53 7.40 -1.10 2.24
CA ALA A 53 8.16 -1.35 1.01
C ALA A 53 9.66 -0.98 1.17
N ARG A 54 10.00 0.10 1.89
CA ARG A 54 11.41 0.46 2.17
C ARG A 54 12.09 -0.57 3.06
N LYS A 55 11.44 -1.02 4.14
CA LYS A 55 11.95 -2.05 5.07
C LYS A 55 12.30 -3.35 4.37
N HIS A 56 11.53 -3.71 3.35
CA HIS A 56 11.73 -4.92 2.53
C HIS A 56 12.59 -4.68 1.27
N GLY A 57 13.30 -3.54 1.16
CA GLY A 57 14.21 -3.23 0.05
C GLY A 57 13.52 -2.89 -1.28
N ALA A 58 12.19 -2.75 -1.30
CA ALA A 58 11.40 -2.42 -2.48
C ALA A 58 11.34 -0.91 -2.75
N TYR A 59 12.49 -0.23 -2.78
CA TYR A 59 12.61 1.23 -2.92
C TYR A 59 11.91 1.80 -4.17
N LYS A 60 11.89 1.07 -5.29
CA LYS A 60 11.17 1.48 -6.50
C LYS A 60 9.66 1.64 -6.26
N ARG A 61 9.08 0.81 -5.39
CA ARG A 61 7.67 0.93 -5.01
C ARG A 61 7.43 2.03 -4.02
N ALA A 62 8.30 2.12 -3.01
CA ALA A 62 8.25 3.22 -2.05
C ALA A 62 8.26 4.55 -2.80
N ASN A 63 9.18 4.76 -3.75
CA ASN A 63 9.23 6.00 -4.55
C ASN A 63 7.98 6.23 -5.39
N ARG A 64 7.33 5.18 -5.93
CA ARG A 64 6.07 5.32 -6.67
C ARG A 64 4.93 5.75 -5.74
N LEU A 65 4.79 5.08 -4.60
CA LEU A 65 3.80 5.40 -3.58
C LEU A 65 4.01 6.81 -3.01
N ASP A 66 5.27 7.19 -2.75
CA ASP A 66 5.66 8.51 -2.26
C ASP A 66 5.29 9.63 -3.25
N LYS A 67 5.47 9.41 -4.56
CA LYS A 67 4.99 10.34 -5.61
C LYS A 67 3.47 10.51 -5.55
N HIS A 68 2.74 9.42 -5.36
CA HIS A 68 1.29 9.48 -5.22
C HIS A 68 0.85 10.08 -3.89
N LEU A 69 1.64 9.99 -2.82
CA LEU A 69 1.40 10.66 -1.55
C LEU A 69 1.55 12.18 -1.70
N ARG A 70 2.69 12.63 -2.25
CA ARG A 70 3.06 14.04 -2.42
C ARG A 70 2.14 14.82 -3.34
N ASN A 71 1.65 14.20 -4.42
CA ASN A 71 0.76 14.85 -5.38
C ASN A 71 -0.71 14.92 -4.91
N SER A 72 -1.01 14.46 -3.68
CA SER A 72 -2.38 14.11 -3.29
C SER A 72 -2.93 14.78 -2.05
N THR A 73 -2.13 15.52 -1.28
CA THR A 73 -2.52 15.91 0.08
C THR A 73 -2.25 17.39 0.38
N SER A 74 -3.30 18.11 0.80
CA SER A 74 -3.13 19.21 1.76
C SER A 74 -2.79 18.60 3.13
N ILE A 75 -2.03 19.32 3.98
CA ILE A 75 -1.58 18.85 5.31
C ILE A 75 -2.74 18.33 6.17
N THR A 76 -3.96 18.84 5.94
CA THR A 76 -5.21 18.44 6.62
C THR A 76 -5.74 17.06 6.23
N ASP A 77 -5.47 16.57 5.02
CA ASP A 77 -6.00 15.27 4.55
C ASP A 77 -5.27 14.08 5.19
N ILE A 78 -3.99 14.23 5.54
CA ILE A 78 -3.18 13.13 6.10
C ILE A 78 -3.70 12.68 7.48
N ALA A 79 -4.32 13.60 8.23
CA ALA A 79 -4.86 13.34 9.56
C ALA A 79 -6.26 12.70 9.57
N ALA A 80 -7.02 12.83 8.48
CA ALA A 80 -8.42 12.38 8.38
C ALA A 80 -8.60 11.04 7.64
N VAL A 81 -7.52 10.46 7.09
CA VAL A 81 -7.61 9.19 6.36
C VAL A 81 -7.79 8.04 7.35
N ASN A 82 -8.95 7.38 7.29
CA ASN A 82 -9.17 6.08 7.92
C ASN A 82 -8.20 5.05 7.31
N LYS A 83 -7.09 4.79 8.01
CA LYS A 83 -6.08 3.84 7.57
C LYS A 83 -6.57 2.40 7.82
N MET A 84 -6.60 1.62 6.76
CA MET A 84 -6.79 0.17 6.78
C MET A 84 -5.49 -0.48 7.22
N SER A 85 -5.49 -1.07 8.41
CA SER A 85 -4.34 -1.81 8.94
C SER A 85 -4.53 -3.31 8.75
N ILE A 86 -3.52 -3.98 8.22
CA ILE A 86 -3.50 -5.41 7.96
C ILE A 86 -2.22 -6.00 8.55
N THR A 87 -2.39 -7.08 9.31
CA THR A 87 -1.30 -7.84 9.91
C THR A 87 -1.31 -9.25 9.36
N PHE A 88 -0.17 -9.73 8.88
CA PHE A 88 -0.03 -11.06 8.31
C PHE A 88 1.37 -11.63 8.58
N LYS A 89 1.49 -12.96 8.54
CA LYS A 89 2.78 -13.63 8.60
C LYS A 89 3.53 -13.45 7.27
N GLU A 90 4.68 -12.79 7.36
CA GLU A 90 5.57 -12.47 6.22
C GLU A 90 6.11 -13.72 5.51
#